data_AF-A0A1V6SRN9-F1
#
_entry.id   AF-A0A1V6SRN9-F1
#
_cell.length_a   1.000
_cell.length_b   1.000
_cell.length_c   1.000
_cell.angle_alpha   90.00
_cell.angle_beta   90.00
_cell.angle_gamma   90.00
#
_symmetry.space_group_name_H-M   'P 1'
#
loop_
_entity.id
_entity.type
_entity.pdbx_description
1 polymer ?
#
loop_
_entity_poly.entity_id
_entity_poly.type
_entity_poly.pdbx_seq_one_letter_code
_entity_poly.pdbx_strand_id
1 'polypeptide(L)'
;MAKFAHVLLDAKHITERVKDAPEISIENFIGYTSVPVGLAGPLLIRSPDGTSTRAYAPIATTESAIIASCSRGCKALNESGGGQFHVLSEAMSRSPVFRFSCTEHAIGFARRVPGLWDYIAKTAKSTSRHARLVKLTPNIEMELHITGVFIEGNMAPDKKPSWGTVSSPRGVEVVTWASLSDEVCRAVLKCKAEDLYHFFRTTQEGGIRKGQFGSNINVANVITGIFIATGQDAAAVLKGPLAT
;
A
#
# COMPACT_ATOMS: atom_id res chain seq x y z
N MET A 1 1.88 25.60 22.36
CA MET A 1 3.28 25.52 22.84
C MET A 1 3.41 25.59 24.37
N ALA A 2 2.76 26.53 25.07
CA ALA A 2 2.87 26.64 26.54
C ALA A 2 2.56 25.35 27.32
N LYS A 3 1.59 24.54 26.85
CA LYS A 3 1.18 23.26 27.46
C LYS A 3 2.30 22.21 27.58
N PHE A 4 3.29 22.23 26.68
CA PHE A 4 4.33 21.21 26.59
C PHE A 4 5.75 21.75 26.85
N ALA A 5 5.88 23.02 27.23
CA ALA A 5 7.20 23.66 27.35
C ALA A 5 8.18 22.92 28.29
N HIS A 6 7.66 22.31 29.37
CA HIS A 6 8.45 21.57 30.36
C HIS A 6 9.01 20.22 29.86
N VAL A 7 8.49 19.66 28.76
CA VAL A 7 8.95 18.37 28.18
C VAL A 7 9.66 18.53 26.83
N LEU A 8 9.74 19.74 26.28
CA LEU A 8 10.29 19.99 24.93
C LEU A 8 11.72 20.58 24.93
N LEU A 9 12.39 20.61 26.08
CA LEU A 9 13.71 21.25 26.24
C LEU A 9 14.78 20.70 25.27
N ASP A 10 14.71 19.40 24.93
CA ASP A 10 15.66 18.72 24.06
C ASP A 10 15.13 18.45 22.63
N ALA A 11 13.92 18.92 22.30
CA ALA A 11 13.25 18.65 21.03
C ALA A 11 13.40 19.79 20.00
N LYS A 12 14.48 20.57 20.09
CA LYS A 12 14.68 21.77 19.24
C LYS A 12 14.50 21.50 17.75
N HIS A 13 15.09 20.42 17.25
CA HIS A 13 15.00 19.95 15.86
C HIS A 13 13.56 19.70 15.38
N ILE A 14 12.60 19.49 16.29
CA ILE A 14 11.16 19.37 16.00
C ILE A 14 10.48 20.74 16.06
N THR A 15 10.77 21.52 17.11
CA THR A 15 10.03 22.74 17.45
C THR A 15 10.43 23.98 16.65
N GLU A 16 11.59 23.98 15.98
CA GLU A 16 12.15 25.18 15.31
C GLU A 16 11.33 25.66 14.09
N ARG A 17 10.62 24.77 13.40
CA ARG A 17 9.91 25.07 12.15
C ARG A 17 8.40 25.31 12.31
N VAL A 18 7.95 25.56 13.54
CA VAL A 18 6.52 25.72 13.88
C VAL A 18 5.86 26.91 13.18
N LYS A 19 6.63 27.96 12.84
CA LYS A 19 6.10 29.22 12.31
C LYS A 19 5.70 29.17 10.83
N ASP A 20 6.12 28.14 10.10
CA ASP A 20 5.88 28.00 8.65
C ASP A 20 4.67 27.10 8.33
N ALA A 21 3.75 26.93 9.27
CA ALA A 21 2.79 25.84 9.24
C ALA A 21 1.60 26.09 8.30
N PRO A 22 1.38 25.26 7.25
CA PRO A 22 0.08 25.17 6.60
C PRO A 22 -1.00 24.67 7.57
N GLU A 23 -2.28 24.72 7.18
CA GLU A 23 -3.36 24.06 7.93
C GLU A 23 -3.05 22.57 8.11
N ILE A 24 -2.69 22.18 9.33
CA ILE A 24 -2.38 20.78 9.68
C ILE A 24 -3.39 20.30 10.70
N SER A 25 -3.98 19.15 10.40
CA SER A 25 -4.93 18.47 11.27
C SER A 25 -4.22 17.38 12.08
N ILE A 26 -3.64 17.77 13.23
CA ILE A 26 -3.11 16.83 14.22
C ILE A 26 -3.31 17.37 15.65
N GLU A 27 -3.61 16.50 16.59
CA GLU A 27 -3.77 16.86 18.00
C GLU A 27 -2.41 17.11 18.67
N ASN A 28 -2.38 18.02 19.66
CA ASN A 28 -1.17 18.31 20.45
C ASN A 28 0.08 18.66 19.62
N PHE A 29 -0.08 19.44 18.54
CA PHE A 29 1.01 19.84 17.66
C PHE A 29 2.17 20.56 18.38
N ILE A 30 3.40 20.12 18.10
CA ILE A 30 4.65 20.67 18.65
C ILE A 30 5.69 21.10 17.60
N GLY A 31 5.48 20.77 16.31
CA GLY A 31 6.42 21.04 15.23
C GLY A 31 6.56 19.88 14.23
N TYR A 32 7.70 19.78 13.56
CA TYR A 32 7.92 18.86 12.44
C TYR A 32 9.20 18.04 12.60
N THR A 33 9.14 16.77 12.22
CA THR A 33 10.34 15.98 11.92
C THR A 33 10.72 16.16 10.45
N SER A 34 12.00 16.40 10.18
CA SER A 34 12.52 16.43 8.80
C SER A 34 13.01 15.04 8.40
N VAL A 35 12.55 14.55 7.25
CA VAL A 35 13.04 13.30 6.63
C VAL A 35 13.71 13.67 5.30
N PRO A 36 14.96 13.25 5.04
CA PRO A 36 15.62 13.52 3.76
C PRO A 36 14.82 12.95 2.59
N VAL A 37 14.71 13.71 1.49
CA VAL A 37 14.02 13.30 0.27
C VAL A 37 15.00 13.34 -0.90
N GLY A 38 15.06 12.26 -1.68
CA GLY A 38 15.78 12.24 -2.95
C GLY A 38 14.91 11.70 -4.09
N LEU A 39 15.39 11.88 -5.32
CA LEU A 39 14.71 11.42 -6.52
C LEU A 39 15.40 10.17 -7.06
N ALA A 40 14.64 9.09 -7.26
CA ALA A 40 15.06 7.94 -8.03
C ALA A 40 14.52 8.04 -9.46
N GLY A 41 15.39 7.88 -10.47
CA GLY A 41 14.96 7.91 -11.87
C GLY A 41 15.99 8.54 -12.83
N PRO A 42 15.56 8.89 -14.05
CA PRO A 42 14.19 8.73 -14.56
C PRO A 42 13.88 7.25 -14.84
N LEU A 43 12.64 6.82 -14.64
CA LEU A 43 12.11 5.55 -15.16
C LEU A 43 11.29 5.83 -16.41
N LEU A 44 11.60 5.15 -17.51
CA LEU A 44 10.76 5.11 -18.70
C LEU A 44 9.60 4.14 -18.44
N ILE A 45 8.39 4.69 -18.44
CA ILE A 45 7.14 3.97 -18.22
C ILE A 45 6.36 3.97 -19.54
N ARG A 46 6.00 2.78 -20.02
CA ARG A 46 5.14 2.57 -21.19
C ARG A 46 3.72 2.33 -20.70
N SER A 47 2.82 3.24 -21.04
CA SER A 47 1.42 3.21 -20.66
C SER A 47 0.61 2.27 -21.56
N PRO A 48 -0.52 1.70 -21.08
CA PRO A 48 -1.41 0.88 -21.89
C PRO A 48 -1.98 1.57 -23.14
N ASP A 49 -2.11 2.90 -23.11
CA ASP A 49 -2.59 3.72 -24.24
C ASP A 49 -1.54 3.93 -25.35
N GLY A 50 -0.37 3.30 -25.23
CA GLY A 50 0.74 3.41 -26.18
C GLY A 50 1.65 4.62 -25.93
N THR A 51 1.33 5.50 -24.97
CA THR A 51 2.20 6.62 -24.62
C THR A 51 3.38 6.16 -23.76
N SER A 52 4.46 6.94 -23.76
CA SER A 52 5.63 6.69 -22.92
C SER A 52 6.02 7.94 -22.17
N THR A 53 6.29 7.80 -20.88
CA THR A 53 6.65 8.93 -20.00
C THR A 53 7.93 8.62 -19.24
N ARG A 54 8.68 9.66 -18.87
CA ARG A 54 9.79 9.53 -17.92
C ARG A 54 9.37 10.15 -16.60
N ALA A 55 9.42 9.35 -15.54
CA ALA A 55 9.04 9.78 -14.20
C ALA A 55 10.22 9.65 -13.23
N TYR A 56 10.23 10.53 -12.22
CA TYR A 56 11.10 10.42 -11.07
C TYR A 56 10.25 10.12 -9.84
N ALA A 57 10.67 9.15 -9.04
CA ALA A 57 10.02 8.83 -7.78
C ALA A 57 10.68 9.63 -6.65
N PRO A 58 9.96 10.52 -5.94
CA PRO A 58 10.45 11.08 -4.70
C PRO A 58 10.41 10.03 -3.59
N ILE A 59 11.52 9.83 -2.89
CA ILE A 59 11.65 8.84 -1.82
C ILE A 59 12.17 9.56 -0.58
N ALA A 60 11.32 9.67 0.45
CA ALA A 60 11.68 10.17 1.76
C ALA A 60 12.24 9.04 2.62
N THR A 61 13.50 9.09 3.03
CA THR A 61 14.15 7.99 3.75
C THR A 61 15.40 8.43 4.50
N THR A 62 15.69 7.73 5.59
CA THR A 62 16.98 7.79 6.29
C THR A 62 17.85 6.57 5.99
N GLU A 63 17.33 5.58 5.27
CA GLU A 63 18.09 4.41 4.84
C GLU A 63 19.07 4.82 3.73
N SER A 64 20.36 4.60 3.97
CA SER A 64 21.39 4.86 2.97
C SER A 64 21.19 3.96 1.75
N ALA A 65 21.59 4.46 0.57
CA ALA A 65 21.65 3.71 -0.68
C ALA A 65 20.33 3.28 -1.33
N ILE A 66 19.16 3.39 -0.68
CA ILE A 66 17.88 3.00 -1.32
C ILE A 66 17.60 3.79 -2.60
N ILE A 67 17.80 5.12 -2.58
CA ILE A 67 17.62 5.98 -3.77
C ILE A 67 18.60 5.59 -4.88
N ALA A 68 19.86 5.31 -4.53
CA ALA A 68 20.88 4.89 -5.49
C ALA A 68 20.54 3.52 -6.09
N SER A 69 20.07 2.58 -5.27
CA SER A 69 19.60 1.25 -5.68
C SER A 69 18.41 1.35 -6.64
N CYS A 70 17.37 2.11 -6.29
CA CYS A 70 16.22 2.36 -7.15
C CYS A 70 16.62 3.03 -8.47
N SER A 71 17.53 4.02 -8.43
CA SER A 71 18.02 4.71 -9.64
C SER A 71 18.79 3.76 -10.56
N ARG A 72 19.58 2.84 -9.99
CA ARG A 72 20.27 1.79 -10.75
C ARG A 72 19.29 0.82 -11.39
N GLY A 73 18.21 0.46 -10.69
CA GLY A 73 17.10 -0.32 -11.25
C GLY A 73 16.41 0.40 -12.40
N CYS A 74 16.12 1.69 -12.26
CA CYS A 74 15.56 2.52 -13.33
C CYS A 74 16.46 2.54 -14.57
N LYS A 75 17.79 2.65 -14.37
CA LYS A 75 18.76 2.57 -15.47
C LYS A 75 18.69 1.22 -16.20
N ALA A 76 18.70 0.10 -15.47
CA ALA A 76 18.61 -1.23 -16.08
C ALA A 76 17.31 -1.42 -16.90
N LEU A 77 16.18 -0.97 -16.34
CA LEU A 77 14.89 -1.02 -17.03
C LEU A 77 14.89 -0.15 -18.29
N ASN A 78 15.43 1.07 -18.21
CA ASN A 78 15.51 1.98 -19.36
C ASN A 78 16.36 1.42 -20.50
N GLU A 79 17.51 0.81 -20.19
CA GLU A 79 18.36 0.14 -21.18
C GLU A 79 17.65 -1.06 -21.83
N SER A 80 16.61 -1.58 -21.18
CA SER A 80 15.76 -2.65 -21.71
C SER A 80 14.42 -2.13 -22.29
N GLY A 81 14.35 -0.84 -22.61
CA GLY A 81 13.20 -0.20 -23.25
C GLY A 81 12.13 0.35 -22.30
N GLY A 82 12.32 0.24 -20.98
CA GLY A 82 11.39 0.74 -19.97
C GLY A 82 10.44 -0.33 -19.39
N GLY A 83 9.73 0.04 -18.32
CA GLY A 83 8.74 -0.80 -17.66
C GLY A 83 7.33 -0.59 -18.19
N GLN A 84 6.50 -1.63 -18.12
CA GLN A 84 5.07 -1.60 -18.43
C GLN A 84 4.25 -1.86 -17.19
N PHE A 85 3.00 -1.40 -17.20
CA PHE A 85 2.04 -1.69 -16.15
C PHE A 85 0.63 -1.79 -16.69
N HIS A 86 -0.26 -2.42 -15.91
CA HIS A 86 -1.70 -2.37 -16.10
C HIS A 86 -2.39 -2.29 -14.74
N VAL A 87 -3.44 -1.48 -14.62
CA VAL A 87 -4.31 -1.46 -13.44
C VAL A 87 -5.35 -2.56 -13.61
N LEU A 88 -5.40 -3.50 -12.68
CA LEU A 88 -6.30 -4.65 -12.73
C LEU A 88 -7.63 -4.34 -12.03
N SER A 89 -7.56 -3.67 -10.88
CA SER A 89 -8.73 -3.29 -10.10
C SER A 89 -8.48 -2.03 -9.28
N GLU A 90 -9.54 -1.27 -9.00
CA GLU A 90 -9.51 -0.10 -8.13
C GLU A 90 -10.77 -0.11 -7.24
N ALA A 91 -10.62 -0.50 -5.99
CA ALA A 91 -11.71 -0.50 -5.03
C ALA A 91 -11.20 -0.48 -3.58
N MET A 92 -11.70 0.47 -2.79
CA MET A 92 -11.56 0.42 -1.33
C MET A 92 -12.66 -0.44 -0.73
N SER A 93 -12.32 -1.18 0.33
CA SER A 93 -13.27 -2.00 1.08
C SER A 93 -13.41 -1.54 2.54
N ARG A 94 -14.58 -1.86 3.08
CA ARG A 94 -14.99 -1.74 4.48
C ARG A 94 -15.77 -3.00 4.86
N SER A 95 -15.67 -3.45 6.10
CA SER A 95 -16.39 -4.64 6.56
C SER A 95 -17.09 -4.39 7.89
N PRO A 96 -18.37 -3.97 7.86
CA PRO A 96 -19.17 -3.89 9.06
C PRO A 96 -19.50 -5.31 9.57
N VAL A 97 -19.53 -5.46 10.89
CA VAL A 97 -19.87 -6.71 11.57
C VAL A 97 -21.23 -6.58 12.21
N PHE A 98 -22.07 -7.58 11.97
CA PHE A 98 -23.38 -7.74 12.59
C PHE A 98 -23.35 -9.04 13.39
N ARG A 99 -23.53 -8.96 14.70
CA ARG A 99 -23.54 -10.14 15.57
C ARG A 99 -24.98 -10.54 15.88
N PHE A 100 -25.26 -11.84 15.81
CA PHE A 100 -26.58 -12.42 16.01
C PHE A 100 -26.59 -13.39 17.19
N SER A 101 -27.74 -13.57 17.82
CA SER A 101 -27.91 -14.49 18.96
C SER A 101 -27.85 -15.97 18.58
N CYS A 102 -28.12 -16.32 17.31
CA CYS A 102 -28.02 -17.67 16.79
C CYS A 102 -27.53 -17.69 15.33
N THR A 103 -26.97 -18.82 14.93
CA THR A 103 -26.42 -19.04 13.60
C THR A 103 -27.48 -18.94 12.51
N GLU A 104 -28.71 -19.37 12.76
CA GLU A 104 -29.83 -19.32 11.82
C GLU A 104 -30.16 -17.88 11.42
N HIS A 105 -30.11 -16.94 12.36
CA HIS A 105 -30.31 -15.51 12.08
C HIS A 105 -29.16 -14.92 11.26
N ALA A 106 -27.91 -15.27 11.58
CA ALA A 106 -26.75 -14.83 10.80
C ALA A 106 -26.83 -15.34 9.35
N ILE A 107 -27.17 -16.61 9.16
CA ILE A 107 -27.39 -17.22 7.83
C ILE A 107 -28.57 -16.53 7.12
N GLY A 108 -29.69 -16.33 7.82
CA GLY A 108 -30.87 -15.66 7.26
C GLY A 108 -30.58 -14.23 6.82
N PHE A 109 -29.80 -13.49 7.60
CA PHE A 109 -29.34 -12.15 7.25
C PHE A 109 -28.41 -12.20 6.03
N ALA A 110 -27.35 -13.02 6.06
CA ALA A 110 -26.40 -13.16 4.96
C ALA A 110 -27.08 -13.52 3.63
N ARG A 111 -28.11 -14.37 3.65
CA ARG A 111 -28.92 -14.70 2.46
C ARG A 111 -29.75 -13.54 1.93
N ARG A 112 -30.15 -12.59 2.79
CA ARG A 112 -30.93 -11.40 2.40
C ARG A 112 -30.05 -10.26 1.89
N VAL A 113 -28.80 -10.16 2.36
CA VAL A 113 -27.86 -9.07 2.01
C VAL A 113 -27.75 -8.82 0.50
N PRO A 114 -27.63 -9.83 -0.39
CA PRO A 114 -27.61 -9.60 -1.83
C PRO A 114 -28.85 -8.85 -2.36
N GLY A 115 -30.03 -9.14 -1.80
CA GLY A 115 -31.28 -8.45 -2.15
C GLY A 115 -31.37 -6.99 -1.67
N LEU A 116 -30.44 -6.55 -0.82
CA LEU A 116 -30.34 -5.16 -0.36
C LEU A 116 -29.42 -4.31 -1.24
N TRP A 117 -28.90 -4.85 -2.35
CA TRP A 117 -27.94 -4.17 -3.22
C TRP A 117 -28.40 -2.77 -3.61
N ASP A 118 -29.59 -2.62 -4.19
CA ASP A 118 -30.06 -1.33 -4.70
C ASP A 118 -30.19 -0.29 -3.59
N TYR A 119 -30.68 -0.72 -2.42
CA TYR A 119 -30.79 0.14 -1.24
C TYR A 119 -29.42 0.61 -0.76
N ILE A 120 -28.46 -0.30 -0.60
CA ILE A 120 -27.11 0.02 -0.13
C ILE A 120 -26.36 0.86 -1.17
N ALA A 121 -26.45 0.51 -2.45
CA ALA A 121 -25.81 1.25 -3.54
C ALA A 121 -26.35 2.68 -3.64
N LYS A 122 -27.68 2.86 -3.52
CA LYS A 122 -28.31 4.19 -3.47
C LYS A 122 -27.84 4.99 -2.27
N THR A 123 -27.79 4.36 -1.09
CA THR A 123 -27.34 5.00 0.16
C THR A 123 -25.87 5.40 0.09
N ALA A 124 -24.99 4.53 -0.42
CA ALA A 124 -23.57 4.84 -0.61
C ALA A 124 -23.37 6.02 -1.58
N LYS A 125 -24.13 6.06 -2.67
CA LYS A 125 -24.07 7.17 -3.64
C LYS A 125 -24.60 8.49 -3.06
N SER A 126 -25.53 8.44 -2.10
CA SER A 126 -26.04 9.66 -1.46
C SER A 126 -25.05 10.29 -0.47
N THR A 127 -24.08 9.53 0.06
CA THR A 127 -23.06 10.08 0.98
C THR A 127 -21.88 10.72 0.26
N SER A 128 -21.62 10.36 -1.00
CA SER A 128 -20.57 10.98 -1.82
C SER A 128 -20.82 10.80 -3.31
N ARG A 129 -20.56 11.84 -4.09
CA ARG A 129 -20.58 11.81 -5.57
C ARG A 129 -19.57 10.84 -6.18
N HIS A 130 -18.51 10.48 -5.44
CA HIS A 130 -17.44 9.59 -5.88
C HIS A 130 -17.66 8.13 -5.43
N ALA A 131 -18.57 7.89 -4.49
CA ALA A 131 -18.81 6.55 -3.97
C ALA A 131 -19.71 5.74 -4.92
N ARG A 132 -19.21 4.56 -5.32
CA ARG A 132 -19.94 3.55 -6.09
C ARG A 132 -19.77 2.23 -5.37
N LEU A 133 -20.87 1.55 -5.05
CA LEU A 133 -20.80 0.17 -4.55
C LEU A 133 -20.47 -0.75 -5.73
N VAL A 134 -19.31 -1.43 -5.68
CA VAL A 134 -18.83 -2.31 -6.76
C VAL A 134 -19.01 -3.78 -6.40
N LYS A 135 -18.95 -4.13 -5.11
CA LYS A 135 -19.07 -5.51 -4.62
C LYS A 135 -19.67 -5.52 -3.21
N LEU A 136 -20.49 -6.52 -2.94
CA LEU A 136 -21.09 -6.79 -1.64
C LEU A 136 -20.99 -8.30 -1.38
N THR A 137 -20.25 -8.69 -0.34
CA THR A 137 -20.01 -10.10 -0.03
C THR A 137 -20.25 -10.33 1.46
N PRO A 138 -21.32 -11.04 1.84
CA PRO A 138 -21.53 -11.43 3.23
C PRO A 138 -20.58 -12.58 3.59
N ASN A 139 -19.83 -12.42 4.69
CA ASN A 139 -19.06 -13.50 5.31
C ASN A 139 -19.71 -13.83 6.65
N ILE A 140 -19.78 -15.12 6.97
CA ILE A 140 -20.32 -15.60 8.26
C ILE A 140 -19.15 -16.18 9.04
N GLU A 141 -18.90 -15.63 10.22
CA GLU A 141 -18.02 -16.24 11.22
C GLU A 141 -18.87 -16.74 12.39
N MET A 142 -18.51 -17.91 12.93
CA MET A 142 -19.20 -18.47 14.09
C MET A 142 -18.55 -17.94 15.36
N GLU A 143 -19.21 -16.97 15.99
CA GLU A 143 -18.86 -16.49 17.32
C GLU A 143 -20.03 -16.78 18.26
N LEU A 144 -19.79 -17.51 19.35
CA LEU A 144 -20.82 -17.86 20.32
C LEU A 144 -21.00 -16.70 21.32
N HIS A 145 -22.11 -15.98 21.15
CA HIS A 145 -22.73 -14.97 22.05
C HIS A 145 -22.27 -13.48 21.95
N ILE A 146 -23.24 -12.60 21.60
CA ILE A 146 -23.57 -11.20 22.04
C ILE A 146 -24.22 -10.38 20.88
N THR A 147 -25.01 -9.34 21.18
CA THR A 147 -25.88 -8.55 20.27
C THR A 147 -25.32 -7.15 19.93
N GLY A 148 -24.48 -7.00 18.90
CA GLY A 148 -23.87 -5.70 18.58
C GLY A 148 -23.51 -5.51 17.10
N VAL A 149 -23.26 -4.25 16.73
CA VAL A 149 -22.79 -3.85 15.38
C VAL A 149 -21.50 -3.08 15.51
N PHE A 150 -20.48 -3.44 14.71
CA PHE A 150 -19.21 -2.74 14.62
C PHE A 150 -18.98 -2.26 13.19
N ILE A 151 -18.45 -1.05 13.02
CA ILE A 151 -18.20 -0.47 11.68
C ILE A 151 -17.02 -1.15 10.97
N GLU A 152 -16.06 -1.69 11.72
CA GLU A 152 -14.88 -2.40 11.21
C GLU A 152 -14.69 -3.72 11.94
N GLY A 153 -14.68 -4.81 11.18
CA GLY A 153 -14.54 -6.19 11.65
C GLY A 153 -13.20 -6.84 11.42
N ASN A 154 -12.21 -6.11 10.91
CA ASN A 154 -10.95 -6.62 10.37
C ASN A 154 -11.07 -7.55 9.15
N MET A 155 -12.27 -7.81 8.65
CA MET A 155 -12.52 -8.54 7.40
C MET A 155 -12.24 -7.68 6.14
N ALA A 156 -12.06 -6.37 6.31
CA ALA A 156 -11.44 -5.47 5.34
C ALA A 156 -10.14 -4.92 5.95
N PRO A 157 -9.07 -5.74 6.03
CA PRO A 157 -7.88 -5.42 6.81
C PRO A 157 -7.30 -4.07 6.39
N ASP A 158 -7.29 -3.14 7.34
CA ASP A 158 -6.67 -1.83 7.19
C ASP A 158 -5.49 -1.71 8.14
N LYS A 159 -4.34 -1.35 7.55
CA LYS A 159 -3.06 -1.19 8.25
C LYS A 159 -2.61 -2.46 8.99
N LYS A 160 -2.96 -3.63 8.44
CA LYS A 160 -2.61 -4.95 8.98
C LYS A 160 -2.25 -5.88 7.84
N PRO A 161 -1.15 -6.65 7.93
CA PRO A 161 -0.85 -7.68 6.95
C PRO A 161 -1.91 -8.79 7.06
N SER A 162 -2.35 -9.31 5.91
CA SER A 162 -3.32 -10.41 5.88
C SER A 162 -3.21 -11.20 4.58
N TRP A 163 -3.53 -12.50 4.66
CA TRP A 163 -3.69 -13.32 3.46
C TRP A 163 -4.82 -12.81 2.56
N GLY A 164 -5.88 -12.25 3.15
CA GLY A 164 -7.00 -11.66 2.40
C GLY A 164 -6.57 -10.54 1.46
N THR A 165 -5.57 -9.73 1.83
CA THR A 165 -5.02 -8.70 0.94
C THR A 165 -4.20 -9.27 -0.21
N VAL A 166 -3.58 -10.45 -0.01
CA VAL A 166 -2.86 -11.18 -1.07
C VAL A 166 -3.85 -11.80 -2.06
N SER A 167 -4.94 -12.38 -1.57
CA SER A 167 -5.93 -13.09 -2.40
C SER A 167 -7.03 -12.20 -2.99
N SER A 168 -7.29 -11.04 -2.39
CA SER A 168 -8.29 -10.07 -2.82
C SER A 168 -7.77 -8.66 -2.55
N PRO A 169 -7.07 -8.06 -3.51
CA PRO A 169 -6.45 -6.75 -3.35
C PRO A 169 -7.44 -5.66 -2.95
N ARG A 170 -6.94 -4.69 -2.18
CA ARG A 170 -7.70 -3.54 -1.66
C ARG A 170 -6.98 -2.25 -2.01
N GLY A 171 -7.70 -1.30 -2.59
CA GLY A 171 -7.14 -0.09 -3.17
C GLY A 171 -6.91 -0.29 -4.66
N VAL A 172 -5.72 0.04 -5.14
CA VAL A 172 -5.34 -0.13 -6.55
C VAL A 172 -4.48 -1.37 -6.70
N GLU A 173 -4.92 -2.30 -7.54
CA GLU A 173 -4.15 -3.47 -7.95
C GLU A 173 -3.45 -3.18 -9.27
N VAL A 174 -2.13 -3.30 -9.27
CA VAL A 174 -1.29 -3.01 -10.44
C VAL A 174 -0.38 -4.20 -10.70
N VAL A 175 -0.32 -4.63 -11.95
CA VAL A 175 0.71 -5.55 -12.43
C VAL A 175 1.74 -4.76 -13.23
N THR A 176 3.02 -5.05 -13.03
CA THR A 176 4.12 -4.40 -13.76
C THR A 176 5.07 -5.44 -14.31
N TRP A 177 5.63 -5.22 -15.50
CA TRP A 177 6.60 -6.12 -16.08
C TRP A 177 7.61 -5.40 -16.97
N ALA A 178 8.76 -6.04 -17.17
CA ALA A 178 9.81 -5.65 -18.09
C ALA A 178 10.66 -6.88 -18.41
N SER A 179 11.43 -6.80 -19.49
CA SER A 179 12.47 -7.79 -19.82
C SER A 179 13.82 -7.20 -19.50
N LEU A 180 14.77 -7.99 -18.99
CA LEU A 180 16.16 -7.60 -18.80
C LEU A 180 17.04 -8.59 -19.57
N SER A 181 17.91 -8.08 -20.45
CA SER A 181 18.89 -8.94 -21.13
C SER A 181 20.08 -9.25 -20.21
N ASP A 182 20.78 -10.36 -20.46
CA ASP A 182 21.99 -10.70 -19.71
C ASP A 182 23.08 -9.61 -19.86
N GLU A 183 23.13 -8.95 -21.02
CA GLU A 183 24.00 -7.80 -21.26
C GLU A 183 23.71 -6.64 -20.30
N VAL A 184 22.44 -6.23 -20.17
CA VAL A 184 22.04 -5.17 -19.23
C VAL A 184 22.27 -5.59 -17.79
N CYS A 185 21.97 -6.83 -17.43
CA CYS A 185 22.24 -7.37 -16.09
C CYS A 185 23.73 -7.25 -15.75
N ARG A 186 24.63 -7.60 -16.66
CA ARG A 186 26.08 -7.48 -16.42
C ARG A 186 26.55 -6.04 -16.42
N ALA A 187 26.08 -5.22 -17.35
CA ALA A 187 26.51 -3.84 -17.51
C ALA A 187 26.05 -2.96 -16.34
N VAL A 188 24.80 -3.12 -15.90
CA VAL A 188 24.18 -2.27 -14.88
C VAL A 188 24.10 -2.98 -13.53
N LEU A 189 23.53 -4.18 -13.47
CA LEU A 189 23.28 -4.92 -12.23
C LEU A 189 24.49 -5.72 -11.73
N LYS A 190 25.56 -5.79 -12.53
CA LYS A 190 26.84 -6.44 -12.20
C LYS A 190 26.67 -7.92 -11.79
N CYS A 191 25.70 -8.61 -12.41
CA CYS A 191 25.42 -10.03 -12.22
C CYS A 191 24.91 -10.65 -13.53
N LYS A 192 24.82 -11.99 -13.59
CA LYS A 192 24.15 -12.67 -14.70
C LYS A 192 22.64 -12.64 -14.52
N ALA A 193 21.89 -12.64 -15.61
CA ALA A 193 20.44 -12.81 -15.56
C ALA A 193 20.04 -14.12 -14.89
N GLU A 194 20.81 -15.19 -15.09
CA GLU A 194 20.62 -16.48 -14.44
C GLU A 194 20.77 -16.40 -12.91
N ASP A 195 21.76 -15.66 -12.41
CA ASP A 195 21.97 -15.49 -10.97
C ASP A 195 20.79 -14.77 -10.32
N LEU A 196 20.24 -13.74 -11.00
CA LEU A 196 19.03 -13.04 -10.55
C LEU A 196 17.82 -13.97 -10.48
N TYR A 197 17.62 -14.81 -11.51
CA TYR A 197 16.54 -15.79 -11.53
C TYR A 197 16.63 -16.77 -10.36
N HIS A 198 17.81 -17.36 -10.13
CA HIS A 198 18.02 -18.27 -9.02
C HIS A 198 17.82 -17.59 -7.67
N PHE A 199 18.33 -16.36 -7.51
CA PHE A 199 18.12 -15.56 -6.30
C PHE A 199 16.62 -15.36 -6.00
N PHE A 200 15.82 -14.97 -6.99
CA PHE A 200 14.37 -14.80 -6.79
C PHE A 200 13.68 -16.11 -6.43
N ARG A 201 14.04 -17.24 -7.05
CA ARG A 201 13.48 -18.54 -6.68
C ARG A 201 13.83 -18.95 -5.25
N THR A 202 15.09 -18.84 -4.86
CA THR A 202 15.54 -19.20 -3.51
C THR A 202 14.88 -18.32 -2.45
N THR A 203 14.75 -17.01 -2.70
CA THR A 203 14.10 -16.09 -1.76
C THR A 203 12.60 -16.35 -1.64
N GLN A 204 11.91 -16.71 -2.73
CA GLN A 204 10.52 -17.16 -2.67
C GLN A 204 10.35 -18.41 -1.78
N GLU A 205 11.18 -19.43 -1.98
CA GLU A 205 11.14 -20.64 -1.14
C GLU A 205 11.42 -20.31 0.33
N GLY A 206 12.39 -19.41 0.60
CA GLY A 206 12.68 -18.90 1.93
C GLY A 206 11.48 -18.19 2.56
N GLY A 207 10.79 -17.34 1.80
CA GLY A 207 9.60 -16.62 2.24
C GLY A 207 8.45 -17.54 2.58
N ILE A 208 8.18 -18.54 1.73
CA ILE A 208 7.16 -19.57 1.98
C ILE A 208 7.46 -20.32 3.29
N ARG A 209 8.71 -20.75 3.48
CA ARG A 209 9.15 -21.46 4.71
C ARG A 209 8.99 -20.63 5.98
N LYS A 210 8.97 -19.30 5.86
CA LYS A 210 8.80 -18.36 6.98
C LYS A 210 7.38 -17.85 7.13
N GLY A 211 6.44 -18.27 6.29
CA GLY A 211 5.06 -17.80 6.31
C GLY A 211 4.93 -16.32 5.94
N GLN A 212 5.82 -15.82 5.07
CA GLN A 212 5.73 -14.46 4.57
C GLN A 212 4.48 -14.27 3.68
N PHE A 213 3.83 -13.12 3.82
CA PHE A 213 2.73 -12.72 2.94
C PHE A 213 3.30 -11.98 1.72
N GLY A 214 3.00 -12.48 0.52
CA GLY A 214 3.57 -11.96 -0.73
C GLY A 214 4.97 -12.51 -1.04
N SER A 215 5.51 -12.12 -2.19
CA SER A 215 6.81 -12.55 -2.71
C SER A 215 7.59 -11.32 -3.17
N ASN A 216 8.47 -10.81 -2.32
CA ASN A 216 9.28 -9.63 -2.63
C ASN A 216 10.52 -9.55 -1.73
N ILE A 217 11.40 -8.60 -2.02
CA ILE A 217 12.65 -8.39 -1.28
C ILE A 217 12.55 -7.17 -0.35
N ASN A 218 12.24 -5.99 -0.89
CA ASN A 218 12.25 -4.73 -0.14
C ASN A 218 11.24 -3.70 -0.65
N VAL A 219 10.11 -4.15 -1.21
CA VAL A 219 9.06 -3.27 -1.77
C VAL A 219 8.53 -2.29 -0.71
N ALA A 220 8.46 -2.73 0.56
CA ALA A 220 8.07 -1.89 1.68
C ALA A 220 8.92 -0.64 1.85
N ASN A 221 10.25 -0.74 1.67
CA ASN A 221 11.14 0.40 1.88
C ASN A 221 10.86 1.49 0.81
N VAL A 222 10.67 1.07 -0.44
CA VAL A 222 10.40 1.99 -1.55
C VAL A 222 9.02 2.63 -1.42
N ILE A 223 7.97 1.83 -1.18
CA ILE A 223 6.59 2.36 -1.05
C ILE A 223 6.49 3.29 0.16
N THR A 224 7.09 2.94 1.31
CA THR A 224 7.09 3.79 2.50
C THR A 224 7.69 5.16 2.19
N GLY A 225 8.85 5.19 1.50
CA GLY A 225 9.51 6.44 1.18
C GLY A 225 8.72 7.30 0.19
N ILE A 226 8.07 6.69 -0.80
CA ILE A 226 7.16 7.41 -1.71
C ILE A 226 5.94 7.94 -0.95
N PHE A 227 5.34 7.14 -0.06
CA PHE A 227 4.16 7.52 0.72
C PHE A 227 4.45 8.74 1.60
N ILE A 228 5.57 8.71 2.35
CA ILE A 228 5.99 9.84 3.18
C ILE A 228 6.25 11.08 2.31
N ALA A 229 6.96 10.92 1.19
CA ALA A 229 7.28 12.06 0.31
C ALA A 229 6.06 12.68 -0.38
N THR A 230 4.99 11.91 -0.58
CA THR A 230 3.78 12.33 -1.29
C THR A 230 2.57 12.57 -0.36
N GLY A 231 2.80 12.61 0.95
CA GLY A 231 1.77 12.91 1.96
C GLY A 231 0.70 11.82 2.11
N GLN A 232 0.99 10.58 1.74
CA GLN A 232 0.09 9.45 1.93
C GLN A 232 0.17 8.91 3.37
N ASP A 233 -0.82 8.12 3.77
CA ASP A 233 -0.82 7.43 5.06
C ASP A 233 0.25 6.32 5.09
N ALA A 234 1.39 6.58 5.72
CA ALA A 234 2.51 5.65 5.78
C ALA A 234 2.15 4.29 6.39
N ALA A 235 1.18 4.22 7.31
CA ALA A 235 0.75 2.95 7.90
C ALA A 235 -0.02 2.06 6.91
N ALA A 236 -0.56 2.65 5.83
CA ALA A 236 -1.18 1.90 4.75
C ALA A 236 -0.15 1.07 3.95
N VAL A 237 1.16 1.28 4.15
CA VAL A 237 2.20 0.45 3.53
C VAL A 237 2.10 -1.01 3.93
N LEU A 238 1.43 -1.40 5.01
CA LEU A 238 1.28 -2.83 5.34
C LEU A 238 0.45 -3.63 4.30
N LYS A 239 -0.12 -2.96 3.30
CA LYS A 239 -0.87 -3.54 2.17
C LYS A 239 -0.04 -3.65 0.87
N GLY A 240 0.82 -2.67 0.59
CA GLY A 240 1.55 -2.54 -0.68
C GLY A 240 2.67 -3.58 -0.97
N PRO A 241 3.49 -4.00 0.01
CA PRO A 241 4.54 -5.01 -0.11
C PRO A 241 3.99 -6.42 -0.20
N LEU A 242 2.68 -6.61 -0.31
CA LEU A 242 2.08 -7.93 -0.51
C LEU A 242 2.11 -8.35 -2.00
N ALA A 243 2.82 -7.58 -2.82
CA ALA A 243 3.15 -7.91 -4.20
C ALA A 243 3.69 -9.34 -4.33
N THR A 244 3.23 -10.03 -5.37
CA THR A 244 3.68 -11.36 -5.82
C THR A 244 4.71 -11.25 -6.92
#